data_AF-A0A815KU96-F1
#
_entry.id   AF-A0A815KU96-F1
#
_cell.length_a   1.000
_cell.length_b   1.000
_cell.length_c   1.000
_cell.angle_alpha   90.00
_cell.angle_beta   90.00
_cell.angle_gamma   90.00
#
_symmetry.space_group_name_H-M   'P 1'
#
loop_
_entity.id
_entity.type
_entity.pdbx_description
1 polymer ?
#
loop_
_entity_poly.entity_id
_entity_poly.type
_entity_poly.pdbx_seq_one_letter_code
_entity_poly.pdbx_strand_id
1 'polypeptide(L)'
;MTKYAQKEEIDIKWVYLESGHGKGVADAVGAALKRQFDEAISIDPDHAFDNAQDLMNAVQNNTDIKLYIYDKKDIQKLKDTIPALSTIKGTAKFHEVLAKKDGTLYAKNVSNEKEKQLNVKFHN
;
A
#
# COMPACT_ATOMS: atom_id res chain seq x y z
N MET A 1 -3.26 13.58 3.13
CA MET A 1 -4.00 12.43 3.68
C MET A 1 -5.30 12.87 4.36
N THR A 2 -5.26 13.63 5.46
CA THR A 2 -6.49 14.13 6.14
C THR A 2 -7.42 14.91 5.23
N LYS A 3 -6.89 15.85 4.43
CA LYS A 3 -7.70 16.59 3.44
C LYS A 3 -8.42 15.68 2.44
N TYR A 4 -7.79 14.57 2.05
CA TYR A 4 -8.39 13.60 1.13
C TYR A 4 -9.42 12.72 1.85
N ALA A 5 -9.12 12.23 3.06
CA ALA A 5 -10.06 11.52 3.93
C ALA A 5 -11.34 12.32 4.19
N GLN A 6 -11.20 13.62 4.48
CA GLN A 6 -12.32 14.54 4.68
C GLN A 6 -13.11 14.76 3.39
N LYS A 7 -12.42 15.02 2.27
CA LYS A 7 -13.06 15.28 0.97
C LYS A 7 -13.90 14.09 0.48
N GLU A 8 -13.38 12.88 0.64
CA GLU A 8 -14.01 11.64 0.17
C GLU A 8 -14.89 10.98 1.25
N GLU A 9 -14.99 11.58 2.44
CA GLU A 9 -15.72 11.05 3.60
C GLU A 9 -15.33 9.63 4.03
N ILE A 10 -14.07 9.25 3.82
CA ILE A 10 -13.53 7.92 4.14
C ILE A 10 -12.52 7.98 5.29
N ASP A 11 -12.40 6.87 6.01
CA ASP A 11 -11.26 6.63 6.90
C ASP A 11 -10.10 6.04 6.10
N ILE A 12 -8.91 6.63 6.23
CA ILE A 12 -7.70 6.18 5.54
C ILE A 12 -6.73 5.65 6.58
N LYS A 13 -6.32 4.41 6.40
CA LYS A 13 -5.39 3.74 7.29
C LYS A 13 -4.09 3.46 6.57
N TRP A 14 -3.02 4.10 7.02
CA TRP A 14 -1.68 3.87 6.53
C TRP A 14 -0.93 2.99 7.50
N VAL A 15 -0.67 1.74 7.12
CA VAL A 15 0.13 0.83 7.93
C VAL A 15 1.59 1.00 7.52
N TYR A 16 2.41 1.55 8.42
CA TYR A 16 3.86 1.60 8.28
C TYR A 16 4.41 0.23 8.63
N LEU A 17 4.92 -0.45 7.61
CA LEU A 17 5.63 -1.69 7.78
C LEU A 17 6.88 -1.38 8.61
N GLU A 18 6.89 -1.87 9.84
CA GLU A 18 8.12 -2.04 10.60
C GLU A 18 9.15 -2.72 9.69
N SER A 19 10.43 -2.56 9.99
CA SER A 19 11.55 -3.34 9.44
C SER A 19 11.47 -4.85 9.81
N GLY A 20 10.28 -5.43 9.74
CA GLY A 20 9.93 -6.80 10.07
C GLY A 20 9.60 -7.59 8.82
N HIS A 21 10.63 -8.10 8.15
CA HIS A 21 10.66 -9.43 7.50
C HIS A 21 9.39 -9.93 6.77
N GLY A 22 8.66 -9.06 6.06
CA GLY A 22 7.56 -9.48 5.19
C GLY A 22 6.37 -10.15 5.90
N LYS A 23 5.90 -9.62 7.03
CA LYS A 23 4.72 -10.15 7.77
C LYS A 23 3.56 -9.15 7.95
N GLY A 24 3.41 -8.19 7.04
CA GLY A 24 2.35 -7.20 7.05
C GLY A 24 1.19 -7.50 6.10
N VAL A 25 0.22 -6.57 6.03
CA VAL A 25 -0.92 -6.63 5.11
C VAL A 25 -0.46 -6.69 3.64
N ALA A 26 0.63 -5.99 3.31
CA ALA A 26 1.23 -6.03 1.98
C ALA A 26 1.69 -7.44 1.61
N ASP A 27 2.25 -8.19 2.56
CA ASP A 27 2.68 -9.57 2.34
C ASP A 27 1.50 -10.52 2.23
N ALA A 28 0.39 -10.26 2.94
CA ALA A 28 -0.84 -11.02 2.78
C ALA A 28 -1.44 -10.82 1.37
N VAL A 29 -1.48 -9.58 0.87
CA VAL A 29 -1.91 -9.26 -0.50
C VAL A 29 -0.97 -9.91 -1.52
N GLY A 30 0.35 -9.80 -1.30
CA GLY A 30 1.36 -10.43 -2.16
C GLY A 30 1.26 -11.96 -2.19
N ALA A 31 1.03 -12.59 -1.03
CA ALA A 31 0.85 -14.03 -0.92
C ALA A 31 -0.45 -14.51 -1.58
N ALA A 32 -1.55 -13.77 -1.42
CA ALA A 32 -2.81 -14.06 -2.10
C ALA A 32 -2.63 -13.99 -3.62
N LEU A 33 -2.00 -12.92 -4.12
CA LEU A 33 -1.73 -12.75 -5.54
C LEU A 33 -0.79 -13.83 -6.09
N LYS A 34 0.27 -14.19 -5.34
CA LYS A 34 1.18 -15.28 -5.71
C LYS A 34 0.43 -16.60 -5.89
N ARG A 35 -0.48 -16.94 -4.98
CA ARG A 35 -1.29 -18.17 -5.07
C ARG A 35 -2.17 -18.17 -6.32
N GLN A 36 -2.74 -17.03 -6.68
CA GLN A 36 -3.53 -16.90 -7.92
C GLN A 36 -2.67 -17.07 -9.17
N PHE A 37 -1.43 -16.57 -9.18
CA PHE A 37 -0.50 -16.84 -10.27
C PHE A 37 -0.11 -18.32 -10.34
N ASP A 38 0.23 -18.94 -9.21
CA ASP A 38 0.56 -20.37 -9.14
C ASP A 38 -0.61 -21.22 -9.69
N GLU A 39 -1.86 -20.87 -9.34
CA GLU A 39 -3.07 -21.52 -9.84
C GLU A 39 -3.25 -21.31 -11.35
N ALA A 40 -3.12 -20.08 -11.84
CA ALA A 40 -3.24 -19.78 -13.28
C ALA A 40 -2.22 -20.56 -14.13
N ILE A 41 -0.97 -20.64 -13.66
CA ILE A 41 0.09 -21.44 -14.30
C ILE A 41 -0.27 -22.93 -14.26
N SER A 42 -0.85 -23.42 -13.17
CA SER A 42 -1.21 -24.84 -13.04
C SER A 42 -2.35 -25.27 -13.97
N ILE A 43 -3.25 -24.34 -14.32
CA ILE A 43 -4.40 -24.58 -15.21
C ILE A 43 -3.96 -24.65 -16.67
N ASP A 44 -2.99 -23.81 -17.06
CA ASP A 44 -2.43 -23.77 -18.42
C ASP A 44 -0.88 -23.81 -18.39
N PRO A 45 -0.30 -24.98 -18.09
CA PRO A 45 1.14 -25.12 -17.88
C PRO A 45 1.98 -24.93 -19.15
N ASP A 46 1.35 -24.99 -20.33
CA ASP A 46 2.00 -24.72 -21.62
C ASP A 46 1.96 -23.24 -22.00
N HIS A 47 1.22 -22.40 -21.25
CA HIS A 47 1.19 -20.96 -21.45
C HIS A 47 2.52 -20.32 -21.04
N ALA A 48 3.20 -19.71 -22.00
CA ALA A 48 4.39 -18.91 -21.74
C ALA A 48 3.99 -17.54 -21.16
N PHE A 49 4.33 -17.30 -19.90
CA PHE A 49 4.23 -15.98 -19.28
C PHE A 49 5.53 -15.21 -19.53
N ASP A 50 5.59 -14.47 -20.63
CA ASP A 50 6.81 -13.82 -21.10
C ASP A 50 7.03 -12.44 -20.46
N ASN A 51 5.95 -11.83 -19.95
CA ASN A 51 6.02 -10.50 -19.37
C ASN A 51 4.97 -10.27 -18.27
N ALA A 52 5.07 -9.12 -17.59
CA ALA A 52 4.17 -8.77 -16.48
C ALA A 52 2.71 -8.59 -16.90
N GLN A 53 2.44 -8.22 -18.16
CA GLN A 53 1.09 -8.07 -18.68
C GLN A 53 0.39 -9.42 -18.83
N ASP A 54 1.11 -10.46 -19.25
CA ASP A 54 0.57 -11.82 -19.37
C ASP A 54 0.09 -12.32 -18.01
N LEU A 55 0.92 -12.12 -16.98
CA LEU A 55 0.57 -12.44 -15.59
C LEU A 55 -0.67 -11.64 -15.14
N MET A 56 -0.68 -10.32 -15.32
CA MET A 56 -1.81 -9.49 -14.94
C MET A 56 -3.11 -9.94 -15.63
N ASN A 57 -3.06 -10.27 -16.93
CA ASN A 57 -4.21 -10.74 -17.69
C ASN A 57 -4.79 -12.05 -17.13
N ALA A 58 -3.93 -12.95 -16.65
CA ALA A 58 -4.35 -14.24 -16.11
C ALA A 58 -5.11 -14.13 -14.78
N VAL A 59 -4.88 -13.07 -13.98
CA VAL A 59 -5.46 -12.97 -12.64
C VAL A 59 -6.44 -11.81 -12.45
N GLN A 60 -6.38 -10.75 -13.27
CA GLN A 60 -7.15 -9.51 -13.04
C GLN A 60 -8.67 -9.71 -13.00
N ASN A 61 -9.19 -10.73 -13.71
CA ASN A 61 -10.63 -11.03 -13.73
C ASN A 61 -11.07 -11.93 -12.57
N ASN A 62 -10.12 -12.49 -11.83
CA ASN A 62 -10.34 -13.46 -10.75
C ASN A 62 -9.96 -12.89 -9.37
N THR A 63 -9.75 -11.57 -9.27
CA THR A 63 -9.31 -10.92 -8.03
C THR A 63 -9.95 -9.55 -7.87
N ASP A 64 -10.31 -9.20 -6.64
CA ASP A 64 -10.73 -7.84 -6.30
C ASP A 64 -9.52 -6.89 -6.12
N ILE A 65 -8.30 -7.44 -6.19
CA ILE A 65 -7.06 -6.67 -6.10
C ILE A 65 -6.85 -5.89 -7.40
N LYS A 66 -6.87 -4.56 -7.32
CA LYS A 66 -6.51 -3.72 -8.47
C LYS A 66 -5.01 -3.80 -8.74
N LEU A 67 -4.65 -4.26 -9.93
CA LEU A 67 -3.28 -4.39 -10.39
C LEU A 67 -2.93 -3.24 -11.34
N TYR A 68 -1.70 -2.75 -11.24
CA TYR A 68 -1.16 -1.71 -12.09
C TYR A 68 0.24 -2.12 -12.54
N ILE A 69 0.53 -1.94 -13.82
CA ILE A 69 1.87 -2.11 -14.39
C ILE A 69 2.42 -0.73 -14.67
N TYR A 70 3.64 -0.49 -14.20
CA TYR A 70 4.38 0.74 -14.44
C TYR A 70 5.67 0.42 -15.15
N ASP A 71 5.96 1.14 -16.23
CA ASP A 71 7.23 1.02 -16.95
C ASP A 71 8.28 2.04 -16.45
N LYS A 72 9.48 1.99 -17.03
CA LYS A 72 10.56 2.94 -16.68
C LYS A 72 10.18 4.40 -16.97
N LYS A 73 9.37 4.65 -18.00
CA LYS A 73 8.93 6.00 -18.37
C LYS A 73 7.93 6.53 -17.35
N ASP A 74 7.02 5.69 -16.86
CA ASP A 74 6.07 6.04 -15.80
C ASP A 74 6.79 6.41 -14.50
N ILE A 75 7.80 5.61 -14.12
CA ILE A 75 8.64 5.90 -12.95
C ILE A 75 9.38 7.23 -13.12
N GLN A 76 9.90 7.52 -14.31
CA GLN A 76 10.63 8.76 -14.56
C GLN A 76 9.72 10.00 -14.47
N LYS A 77 8.52 9.95 -15.05
CA LYS A 77 7.51 11.02 -14.91
C LYS A 77 7.16 11.30 -13.44
N LEU A 78 7.11 10.24 -12.62
CA LEU A 78 6.84 10.38 -11.18
C LEU A 78 8.02 10.99 -10.43
N LYS A 79 9.27 10.60 -10.74
CA LYS A 79 10.45 11.19 -10.10
C LYS A 79 10.51 12.69 -10.24
N ASP A 80 10.10 13.22 -11.40
CA ASP A 80 10.15 14.65 -11.68
C ASP A 80 9.00 15.43 -11.01
N THR A 81 7.98 14.74 -10.50
CA THR A 81 6.79 15.34 -9.86
C THR A 81 6.71 15.10 -8.35
N ILE A 82 7.44 14.11 -7.82
CA ILE A 82 7.50 13.84 -6.38
C ILE A 82 8.40 14.90 -5.72
N PRO A 83 7.89 15.68 -4.76
CA PRO A 83 8.72 16.64 -4.03
C PRO A 83 9.80 15.91 -3.23
N ALA A 84 10.90 16.61 -2.90
CA ALA A 84 11.96 16.03 -2.06
C ALA A 84 11.36 15.48 -0.74
N LEU A 85 11.34 14.15 -0.63
CA LEU A 85 10.76 13.47 0.52
C LEU A 85 11.79 13.48 1.65
N SER A 86 11.36 13.92 2.84
CA SER A 86 12.12 13.75 4.06
C SER A 86 11.50 12.63 4.89
N THR A 87 12.35 11.79 5.49
CA THR A 87 11.88 10.79 6.42
C THR A 87 11.24 11.48 7.63
N ILE A 88 10.00 11.14 7.93
CA ILE A 88 9.36 11.58 9.17
C ILE A 88 10.12 10.94 10.34
N LYS A 89 10.84 11.76 11.11
CA LYS A 89 11.63 11.30 12.26
C LYS A 89 10.72 10.56 13.26
N GLY A 90 11.14 9.38 13.70
CA GLY A 90 10.40 8.57 14.66
C GLY A 90 9.34 7.64 14.04
N THR A 91 9.26 7.53 12.71
CA THR A 91 8.40 6.52 12.02
C THR A 91 8.71 5.07 12.40
N ALA A 92 9.92 4.77 12.86
CA ALA A 92 10.25 3.48 13.46
C ALA A 92 9.48 3.18 14.77
N LYS A 93 8.76 4.17 15.34
CA LYS A 93 7.99 4.07 16.58
C LYS A 93 6.47 4.11 16.35
N PHE A 94 5.99 4.04 15.11
CA PHE A 94 4.56 4.01 14.81
C PHE A 94 4.33 3.12 13.59
N HIS A 95 3.39 2.18 13.72
CA HIS A 95 3.10 1.13 12.73
C HIS A 95 1.85 1.42 11.94
N GLU A 96 1.02 2.33 12.44
CA GLU A 96 -0.22 2.69 11.79
C GLU A 96 -0.50 4.16 12.01
N VAL A 97 -0.95 4.83 10.95
CA VAL A 97 -1.54 6.15 11.02
C VAL A 97 -2.95 6.08 10.45
N LEU A 98 -3.95 6.44 11.25
CA LEU A 98 -5.32 6.62 10.78
C LEU A 98 -5.58 8.10 10.54
N ALA A 99 -5.97 8.45 9.33
CA ALA A 99 -6.69 9.69 9.06
C ALA A 99 -8.18 9.40 9.06
N LYS A 100 -8.91 9.99 10.00
CA LYS A 100 -10.36 9.90 10.05
C LYS A 100 -10.99 10.92 9.12
N LYS A 101 -12.22 10.63 8.69
CA LYS A 101 -13.04 11.56 7.87
C LYS A 101 -13.33 12.91 8.55
N ASP A 102 -13.20 13.02 9.86
CA ASP A 102 -13.31 14.29 10.60
C ASP A 102 -12.03 15.15 10.53
N GLY A 103 -10.95 14.63 9.91
CA GLY A 103 -9.66 15.30 9.80
C GLY A 103 -8.67 14.99 10.93
N THR A 104 -9.07 14.19 11.91
CA THR A 104 -8.17 13.78 12.99
C THR A 104 -7.17 12.73 12.52
N LEU A 105 -5.96 12.81 13.08
CA LEU A 105 -4.89 11.85 12.85
C LEU A 105 -4.60 11.08 14.13
N TYR A 106 -4.55 9.77 14.03
CA TYR A 106 -4.11 8.87 15.09
C TYR A 106 -2.85 8.17 14.63
N ALA A 107 -1.92 7.91 15.54
CA ALA A 107 -0.85 6.97 15.31
C ALA A 107 -0.84 5.89 16.39
N LYS A 108 -0.49 4.68 15.98
CA LYS A 108 -0.44 3.50 16.83
C LYS A 108 0.95 2.87 16.78
N ASN A 109 1.48 2.53 17.94
CA ASN A 109 2.55 1.55 18.12
C ASN A 109 1.88 0.15 18.18
N VAL A 110 2.31 -0.85 17.40
CA VAL A 110 1.82 -2.25 17.55
C VAL A 110 1.89 -2.75 19.01
N SER A 111 1.18 -3.79 19.46
CA SER A 111 0.02 -4.55 18.99
C SER A 111 -1.09 -4.56 20.06
N ASN A 112 -0.85 -3.95 21.22
CA ASN A 112 -1.74 -3.93 22.40
C ASN A 112 -1.91 -2.53 23.03
N GLU A 113 -1.43 -1.46 22.42
CA GLU A 113 -1.57 -0.12 22.97
C GLU A 113 -2.77 0.66 22.38
N LYS A 114 -3.40 1.47 23.25
CA LYS A 114 -4.51 2.37 22.91
C LYS A 114 -4.05 3.41 21.89
N GLU A 115 -4.92 3.73 20.94
CA GLU A 115 -4.70 4.76 19.93
C GLU A 115 -4.28 6.08 20.58
N LYS A 116 -3.20 6.70 20.09
CA LYS A 116 -2.79 8.02 20.54
C LYS A 116 -3.14 9.03 19.45
N GLN A 117 -4.03 9.97 19.79
CA GLN A 117 -4.33 11.10 18.93
C GLN A 117 -3.06 11.92 18.71
N LEU A 118 -2.70 12.14 17.45
CA LEU A 118 -1.59 13.01 17.10
C LEU A 118 -2.13 14.43 16.87
N ASN A 119 -1.72 15.35 17.72
CA ASN A 119 -1.92 16.78 17.50
C ASN A 119 -0.86 17.30 16.52
N VAL A 120 -0.97 16.92 15.24
CA VAL A 120 -0.04 17.42 14.21
C VAL A 120 -0.58 18.74 13.66
N LYS A 121 0.09 19.85 13.98
CA LYS A 121 -0.08 21.11 13.25
C LYS A 121 0.75 21.06 11.97
N PHE A 122 0.10 20.83 10.84
CA PHE A 122 0.75 20.99 9.54
C PHE A 122 1.02 22.49 9.34
N HIS A 123 2.30 22.88 9.35
CA HIS A 123 2.70 24.18 8.83
C HIS A 123 2.72 24.04 7.31
N ASN A 124 1.99 24.93 6.63
CA ASN A 124 1.93 25.01 5.18
C ASN A 124 3.30 25.35 4.58
#